data_AF-G0R0Q1-F1
#
_entry.id   AF-G0R0Q1-F1
#
_cell.length_a   1.000
_cell.length_b   1.000
_cell.length_c   1.000
_cell.angle_alpha   90.00
_cell.angle_beta   90.00
_cell.angle_gamma   90.00
#
_symmetry.space_group_name_H-M   'P 1'
#
loop_
_entity.id
_entity.type
_entity.pdbx_description
1 polymer ?
#
loop_
_entity_poly.entity_id
_entity_poly.type
_entity_poly.pdbx_seq_one_letter_code
_entity_poly.pdbx_strand_id
1 'polypeptide(L)'
;MDNGYPQTTDPKILQDFIKTESHQLVKKNEQNDQNLSKFATMSTSSIPWRPEGIKHKKNEIYLDVYEKLNMLISKQGNVIEAEIIGTVIANSMLSGMPDCRLGINDKEYYESSGINSNGKNISFEDMKFHQCVRLSKFENERIIAFVPPDGEFELISYRIPVQIRPLFNVDVIINQQFTNKIEIMAKARSNFKEKSSASDVIIYIPIPEDAQKPEFNCQFGKAIYATEKEAIKWEFKTFEGEREYVMSSTFKLPTVESVGRNNFKQKPIVMEFEIPYYTVTGFQVRYLKIEDKSGYNSQPWVRYVTRNGEYQIRMN
;
A
#
# COMPACT_ATOMS: atom_id res chain seq x y z
N MET A 1 -15.76 2.68 -26.55
CA MET A 1 -14.74 3.03 -27.56
C MET A 1 -15.47 3.22 -28.87
N ASP A 2 -15.18 4.29 -29.61
CA ASP A 2 -15.78 4.57 -30.91
C ASP A 2 -14.68 4.85 -31.93
N ASN A 3 -14.71 4.16 -33.07
CA ASN A 3 -13.65 4.16 -34.09
C ASN A 3 -12.21 4.01 -33.53
N GLY A 4 -12.02 3.17 -32.51
CA GLY A 4 -10.73 2.96 -31.86
C GLY A 4 -10.34 4.01 -30.82
N TYR A 5 -11.13 5.07 -30.63
CA TYR A 5 -10.88 6.11 -29.63
C TYR A 5 -11.67 5.83 -28.33
N PRO A 6 -10.99 5.80 -27.16
CA PRO A 6 -11.67 5.80 -25.87
C PRO A 6 -12.55 7.06 -25.73
N GLN A 7 -13.79 6.89 -25.28
CA GLN A 7 -14.75 8.00 -25.10
C GLN A 7 -14.94 8.27 -23.61
N THR A 8 -15.78 7.47 -22.95
CA THR A 8 -15.95 7.48 -21.49
C THR A 8 -15.52 6.13 -20.93
N THR A 9 -14.60 6.14 -19.97
CA THR A 9 -14.03 4.93 -19.35
C THR A 9 -14.26 4.86 -17.85
N ASP A 10 -14.98 5.82 -17.27
CA ASP A 10 -15.28 5.82 -15.84
C ASP A 10 -16.47 4.88 -15.54
N PRO A 11 -16.25 3.77 -14.82
CA PRO A 11 -17.29 2.78 -14.57
C PRO A 11 -18.41 3.31 -13.68
N LYS A 12 -18.14 4.23 -12.73
CA LYS A 12 -19.17 4.76 -11.83
C LYS A 12 -20.19 5.59 -12.61
N ILE A 13 -19.71 6.39 -13.56
CA ILE A 13 -20.59 7.14 -14.47
C ILE A 13 -21.37 6.18 -15.37
N LEU A 14 -20.71 5.16 -15.93
CA LEU A 14 -21.35 4.23 -16.84
C LEU A 14 -22.44 3.38 -16.17
N GLN A 15 -22.32 3.08 -14.88
CA GLN A 15 -23.33 2.32 -14.11
C GLN A 15 -24.69 3.01 -14.03
N ASP A 16 -24.73 4.36 -14.07
CA ASP A 16 -26.00 5.09 -14.05
C ASP A 16 -26.84 4.86 -15.32
N PHE A 17 -26.18 4.54 -16.44
CA PHE A 17 -26.79 4.43 -17.77
C PHE A 17 -26.81 2.99 -18.32
N ILE A 18 -25.79 2.21 -18.00
CA ILE A 18 -25.62 0.83 -18.44
C ILE A 18 -25.93 -0.08 -17.25
N LYS A 19 -27.20 -0.50 -17.16
CA LYS A 19 -27.67 -1.42 -16.12
C LYS A 19 -27.61 -2.85 -16.63
N THR A 20 -27.01 -3.74 -15.85
CA THR A 20 -26.94 -5.18 -16.15
C THR A 20 -28.18 -5.95 -15.69
N GLU A 21 -28.99 -5.36 -14.81
CA GLU A 21 -30.25 -5.95 -14.36
C GLU A 21 -31.29 -5.94 -15.47
N SER A 22 -31.93 -7.08 -15.72
CA SER A 22 -32.96 -7.26 -16.74
C SER A 22 -34.28 -6.58 -16.30
N HIS A 23 -34.30 -5.26 -16.26
CA HIS A 23 -35.55 -4.54 -16.22
C HIS A 23 -36.14 -4.54 -17.63
N GLN A 24 -37.26 -5.24 -17.78
CA GLN A 24 -38.14 -5.17 -18.94
C GLN A 24 -38.21 -3.72 -19.43
N LEU A 25 -37.98 -3.48 -20.73
CA LEU A 25 -38.05 -2.15 -21.36
C LEU A 25 -39.40 -1.49 -21.00
N VAL A 26 -39.44 -0.75 -19.90
CA VAL A 26 -40.59 0.08 -19.55
C VAL A 26 -40.58 1.18 -20.59
N LYS A 27 -41.67 1.25 -21.37
CA LYS A 27 -41.91 2.26 -22.41
C LYS A 27 -41.41 3.63 -21.93
N LYS A 28 -40.77 4.36 -22.84
CA LYS A 28 -40.30 5.76 -22.70
C LYS A 28 -41.14 6.53 -21.66
N ASN A 29 -40.64 6.56 -20.43
CA ASN A 29 -41.10 7.49 -19.40
C ASN A 29 -40.20 8.72 -19.46
N GLU A 30 -40.74 9.90 -19.15
CA GLU A 30 -40.02 11.19 -19.11
C GLU A 30 -38.72 11.14 -18.28
N GLN A 31 -38.62 10.19 -17.34
CA GLN A 31 -37.41 9.92 -16.55
C GLN A 31 -36.22 9.40 -17.39
N ASN A 32 -36.46 8.69 -18.49
CA ASN A 32 -35.39 8.23 -19.40
C ASN A 32 -34.79 9.39 -20.21
N ASP A 33 -35.60 10.37 -20.61
CA ASP A 33 -35.12 11.57 -21.32
C ASP A 33 -34.31 12.49 -20.37
N GLN A 34 -34.68 12.55 -19.09
CA GLN A 34 -33.86 13.22 -18.06
C GLN A 34 -32.51 12.54 -17.83
N ASN A 35 -32.44 11.20 -17.90
CA ASN A 35 -31.16 10.49 -17.76
C ASN A 35 -30.26 10.70 -19.00
N LEU A 36 -30.82 10.64 -20.21
CA LEU A 36 -30.06 10.92 -21.45
C LEU A 36 -29.52 12.36 -21.51
N SER A 37 -30.30 13.34 -21.05
CA SER A 37 -29.87 14.74 -20.97
C SER A 37 -28.82 14.98 -19.87
N LYS A 38 -28.89 14.27 -18.74
CA LYS A 38 -27.82 14.25 -17.72
C LYS A 38 -26.52 13.63 -18.26
N PHE A 39 -26.61 12.56 -19.04
CA PHE A 39 -25.44 11.97 -19.69
C PHE A 39 -24.77 12.98 -20.64
N ALA A 40 -25.56 13.64 -21.50
CA ALA A 40 -25.02 14.63 -22.43
C ALA A 40 -24.34 15.81 -21.71
N THR A 41 -24.94 16.31 -20.62
CA THR A 41 -24.32 17.36 -19.80
C THR A 41 -23.06 16.87 -19.07
N MET A 42 -23.05 15.65 -18.54
CA MET A 42 -21.84 15.07 -17.91
C MET A 42 -20.70 14.83 -18.90
N SER A 43 -20.99 14.26 -20.07
CA SER A 43 -20.00 14.01 -21.13
C SER A 43 -19.38 15.29 -21.70
N THR A 44 -20.07 16.42 -21.58
CA THR A 44 -19.57 17.76 -22.00
C THR A 44 -19.04 18.59 -20.84
N SER A 45 -19.19 18.14 -19.60
CA SER A 45 -18.76 18.87 -18.41
C SER A 45 -17.24 18.81 -18.22
N SER A 46 -16.66 19.86 -17.64
CA SER A 46 -15.24 19.88 -17.28
C SER A 46 -14.89 18.99 -16.08
N ILE A 47 -15.89 18.45 -15.37
CA ILE A 47 -15.73 17.59 -14.19
C ILE A 47 -16.57 16.33 -14.39
N PRO A 48 -16.17 15.43 -15.31
CA PRO A 48 -16.96 14.27 -15.66
C PRO A 48 -17.08 13.27 -14.50
N TRP A 49 -16.05 13.14 -13.66
CA TRP A 49 -15.96 12.16 -12.57
C TRP A 49 -16.84 12.46 -11.34
N ARG A 50 -17.62 13.55 -11.34
CA ARG A 50 -18.50 13.89 -10.21
C ARG A 50 -19.85 14.46 -10.69
N PRO A 51 -20.94 13.67 -10.66
CA PRO A 51 -22.27 14.16 -11.02
C PRO A 51 -22.79 15.22 -10.02
N GLU A 52 -23.64 16.12 -10.51
CA GLU A 52 -24.34 17.08 -9.66
C GLU A 52 -25.46 16.42 -8.84
N GLY A 53 -25.80 17.02 -7.70
CA GLY A 53 -26.94 16.61 -6.88
C GLY A 53 -26.68 15.49 -5.87
N ILE A 54 -25.43 15.05 -5.71
CA ILE A 54 -25.02 14.10 -4.66
C ILE A 54 -25.37 14.67 -3.29
N LYS A 55 -26.02 13.86 -2.46
CA LYS A 55 -26.39 14.24 -1.09
C LYS A 55 -26.11 13.08 -0.14
N HIS A 56 -25.35 13.37 0.90
CA HIS A 56 -25.08 12.45 2.00
C HIS A 56 -25.72 12.95 3.28
N LYS A 57 -26.14 12.02 4.15
CA LYS A 57 -26.68 12.37 5.48
C LYS A 57 -25.62 13.00 6.38
N LYS A 58 -24.37 12.55 6.23
CA LYS A 58 -23.18 13.05 6.90
C LYS A 58 -22.11 13.32 5.85
N ASN A 59 -21.44 14.46 5.98
CA ASN A 59 -20.39 14.85 5.05
C ASN A 59 -19.02 14.51 5.65
N GLU A 60 -18.45 13.39 5.19
CA GLU A 60 -17.23 12.82 5.73
C GLU A 60 -16.28 12.47 4.59
N ILE A 61 -14.97 12.55 4.83
CA ILE A 61 -13.97 12.06 3.89
C ILE A 61 -12.85 11.36 4.65
N TYR A 62 -12.51 10.16 4.21
CA TYR A 62 -11.45 9.34 4.78
C TYR A 62 -10.25 9.32 3.83
N LEU A 63 -9.06 9.52 4.37
CA LEU A 63 -7.80 9.37 3.67
C LEU A 63 -7.01 8.22 4.27
N ASP A 64 -6.79 7.19 3.47
CA ASP A 64 -5.96 6.05 3.81
C ASP A 64 -4.62 6.20 3.11
N VAL A 65 -3.57 6.47 3.88
CA VAL A 65 -2.20 6.55 3.37
C VAL A 65 -1.55 5.19 3.55
N TYR A 66 -1.30 4.50 2.44
CA TYR A 66 -0.59 3.24 2.37
C TYR A 66 0.83 3.45 1.89
N GLU A 67 1.83 3.02 2.65
CA GLU A 67 3.23 3.00 2.22
C GLU A 67 3.69 1.56 2.02
N LYS A 68 4.06 1.18 0.81
CA LYS A 68 4.70 -0.11 0.52
C LYS A 68 6.21 0.07 0.53
N LEU A 69 6.89 -0.65 1.42
CA LEU A 69 8.34 -0.66 1.51
C LEU A 69 8.93 -1.76 0.63
N ASN A 70 9.59 -1.37 -0.46
CA ASN A 70 10.47 -2.25 -1.22
C ASN A 70 11.87 -2.14 -0.61
N MET A 71 12.50 -3.26 -0.31
CA MET A 71 13.83 -3.29 0.28
C MET A 71 14.56 -4.57 -0.05
N LEU A 72 15.79 -4.43 -0.55
CA LEU A 72 16.70 -5.53 -0.80
C LEU A 72 17.92 -5.43 0.13
N ILE A 73 18.09 -6.44 0.98
CA ILE A 73 19.20 -6.50 1.94
C ILE A 73 20.21 -7.54 1.46
N SER A 74 21.48 -7.16 1.44
CA SER A 74 22.62 -8.02 1.11
C SER A 74 22.85 -9.09 2.18
N LYS A 75 23.67 -10.10 1.83
CA LYS A 75 24.08 -11.16 2.76
C LYS A 75 24.77 -10.61 4.01
N GLN A 76 25.50 -9.51 3.86
CA GLN A 76 26.23 -8.84 4.94
C GLN A 76 25.33 -7.92 5.80
N GLY A 77 24.02 -7.84 5.51
CA GLY A 77 23.08 -6.98 6.23
C GLY A 77 23.02 -5.52 5.75
N ASN A 78 23.80 -5.16 4.71
CA ASN A 78 23.72 -3.83 4.10
C ASN A 78 22.49 -3.72 3.19
N VAL A 79 21.78 -2.58 3.25
CA VAL A 79 20.69 -2.27 2.33
C VAL A 79 21.28 -1.94 0.95
N ILE A 80 20.90 -2.73 -0.06
CA ILE A 80 21.30 -2.52 -1.46
C ILE A 80 20.37 -1.51 -2.13
N GLU A 81 19.07 -1.70 -1.93
CA GLU A 81 18.02 -0.89 -2.53
C GLU A 81 16.89 -0.73 -1.52
N ALA A 82 16.35 0.48 -1.42
CA ALA A 82 15.17 0.75 -0.63
C ALA A 82 14.40 1.93 -1.22
N GLU A 83 13.14 1.67 -1.53
CA GLU A 83 12.21 2.67 -2.03
C GLU A 83 10.84 2.47 -1.38
N ILE A 84 10.06 3.54 -1.34
CA ILE A 84 8.70 3.52 -0.85
C ILE A 84 7.78 3.93 -1.97
N ILE A 85 6.80 3.06 -2.23
CA ILE A 85 5.69 3.34 -3.12
C ILE A 85 4.48 3.62 -2.24
N GLY A 86 4.12 4.90 -2.15
CA GLY A 86 2.98 5.35 -1.40
C GLY A 86 1.73 5.52 -2.26
N THR A 87 0.58 5.26 -1.66
CA THR A 87 -0.73 5.49 -2.27
C THR A 87 -1.65 6.14 -1.24
N VAL A 88 -2.32 7.22 -1.64
CA VAL A 88 -3.35 7.88 -0.85
C VAL A 88 -4.71 7.52 -1.46
N ILE A 89 -5.45 6.67 -0.76
CA ILE A 89 -6.81 6.29 -1.14
C ILE A 89 -7.76 7.22 -0.40
N ALA A 90 -8.65 7.88 -1.14
CA ALA A 90 -9.66 8.76 -0.57
C ALA A 90 -11.04 8.09 -0.70
N ASN A 91 -11.82 8.11 0.38
CA ASN A 91 -13.24 7.73 0.36
C ASN A 91 -14.08 8.97 0.69
N SER A 92 -14.68 9.56 -0.35
CA SER A 92 -15.44 10.81 -0.23
C SER A 92 -16.93 10.53 -0.09
N MET A 93 -17.52 10.96 1.02
CA MET A 93 -18.96 10.98 1.25
C MET A 93 -19.41 12.43 1.44
N LEU A 94 -19.20 13.25 0.40
CA LEU A 94 -19.45 14.69 0.44
C LEU A 94 -20.63 15.07 -0.46
N SER A 95 -21.50 15.95 0.01
CA SER A 95 -22.64 16.43 -0.77
C SER A 95 -22.23 17.52 -1.75
N GLY A 96 -22.98 17.70 -2.84
CA GLY A 96 -22.76 18.79 -3.78
C GLY A 96 -21.46 18.65 -4.58
N MET A 97 -20.77 19.78 -4.79
CA MET A 97 -19.58 19.87 -5.61
C MET A 97 -18.46 20.57 -4.82
N PRO A 98 -17.88 19.88 -3.82
CA PRO A 98 -16.86 20.46 -2.95
C PRO A 98 -15.54 20.66 -3.69
N ASP A 99 -14.89 21.80 -3.44
CA ASP A 99 -13.49 22.06 -3.76
C ASP A 99 -12.62 21.67 -2.54
N CYS A 100 -11.82 20.62 -2.70
CA CYS A 100 -10.94 20.11 -1.67
C CYS A 100 -9.50 20.58 -1.88
N ARG A 101 -8.83 20.98 -0.80
CA ARG A 101 -7.41 21.33 -0.80
C ARG A 101 -6.66 20.52 0.24
N LEU A 102 -5.75 19.67 -0.21
CA LEU A 102 -4.92 18.82 0.62
C LEU A 102 -3.52 19.43 0.75
N GLY A 103 -3.10 19.67 1.99
CA GLY A 103 -1.75 20.07 2.33
C GLY A 103 -0.96 18.90 2.90
N ILE A 104 0.21 18.64 2.31
CA ILE A 104 1.16 17.60 2.75
C ILE A 104 2.48 18.24 3.21
N ASN A 105 3.35 17.47 3.86
CA ASN A 105 4.69 17.93 4.27
C ASN A 105 5.73 17.85 3.13
N ASP A 106 5.37 18.38 1.96
CA ASP A 106 6.24 18.46 0.78
C ASP A 106 7.37 19.48 0.99
N LYS A 107 8.63 19.03 0.85
CA LYS A 107 9.82 19.85 1.01
C LYS A 107 9.83 21.04 0.06
N GLU A 108 9.43 20.85 -1.20
CA GLU A 108 9.49 21.93 -2.19
C GLU A 108 8.48 23.05 -1.91
N TYR A 109 7.33 22.71 -1.31
CA TYR A 109 6.37 23.70 -0.82
C TYR A 109 6.99 24.64 0.22
N TYR A 110 7.77 24.09 1.17
CA TYR A 110 8.39 24.89 2.23
C TYR A 110 9.55 25.74 1.72
N GLU A 111 10.36 25.20 0.81
CA GLU A 111 11.47 25.92 0.19
C GLU A 111 10.98 27.11 -0.65
N SER A 112 9.94 26.90 -1.46
CA SER A 112 9.33 27.97 -2.27
C SER A 112 8.61 29.04 -1.44
N SER A 113 8.02 28.64 -0.30
CA SER A 113 7.31 29.58 0.59
C SER A 113 8.23 30.35 1.56
N GLY A 114 9.53 30.03 1.61
CA GLY A 114 10.47 30.62 2.57
C GLY A 114 10.14 30.31 4.04
N ILE A 115 9.33 29.28 4.29
CA ILE A 115 8.90 28.89 5.63
C ILE A 115 9.92 27.91 6.19
N ASN A 116 10.72 28.35 7.16
CA ASN A 116 11.58 27.46 7.94
C ASN A 116 10.71 26.53 8.79
N SER A 117 10.49 25.31 8.33
CA SER A 117 9.85 24.28 9.15
C SER A 117 10.90 23.48 9.91
N ASN A 118 10.75 23.37 11.23
CA ASN A 118 11.53 22.46 12.07
C ASN A 118 11.05 20.99 11.93
N GLY A 119 10.14 20.70 10.99
CA GLY A 119 9.58 19.38 10.75
C GLY A 119 10.38 18.54 9.76
N LYS A 120 10.14 17.22 9.75
CA LYS A 120 10.64 16.33 8.70
C LYS A 120 9.81 16.56 7.43
N ASN A 121 10.39 17.28 6.48
CA ASN A 121 9.82 17.44 5.15
C ASN A 121 10.28 16.32 4.23
N ILE A 122 9.43 15.98 3.26
CA ILE A 122 9.64 14.86 2.36
C ILE A 122 10.00 15.38 0.99
N SER A 123 11.07 14.82 0.42
CA SER A 123 11.42 14.98 -0.98
C SER A 123 10.79 13.83 -1.75
N PHE A 124 9.80 14.14 -2.58
CA PHE A 124 9.20 13.16 -3.49
C PHE A 124 10.07 13.03 -4.74
N GLU A 125 10.28 11.82 -5.24
CA GLU A 125 10.95 11.60 -6.53
C GLU A 125 9.95 11.76 -7.68
N ASP A 126 8.78 11.13 -7.54
CA ASP A 126 7.66 11.33 -8.43
C ASP A 126 6.33 11.28 -7.67
N MET A 127 5.34 11.98 -8.23
CA MET A 127 3.96 11.96 -7.77
C MET A 127 3.03 11.88 -8.98
N LYS A 128 2.11 10.93 -8.93
CA LYS A 128 1.01 10.74 -9.87
C LYS A 128 -0.28 11.12 -9.17
N PHE A 129 -1.15 11.81 -9.90
CA PHE A 129 -2.41 12.30 -9.36
C PHE A 129 -3.58 11.72 -10.15
N HIS A 130 -4.70 11.56 -9.45
CA HIS A 130 -5.98 11.34 -10.11
C HIS A 130 -6.33 12.52 -11.02
N GLN A 131 -7.11 12.26 -12.09
CA GLN A 131 -7.59 13.30 -13.02
C GLN A 131 -8.37 14.44 -12.34
N CYS A 132 -8.84 14.23 -11.11
CA CYS A 132 -9.58 15.25 -10.36
C CYS A 132 -8.70 16.36 -9.79
N VAL A 133 -7.38 16.17 -9.78
CA VAL A 133 -6.40 17.14 -9.27
C VAL A 133 -6.05 18.16 -10.34
N ARG A 134 -6.08 19.44 -9.96
CA ARG A 134 -5.69 20.55 -10.83
C ARG A 134 -4.17 20.67 -10.88
N LEU A 135 -3.54 19.98 -11.84
CA LEU A 135 -2.08 19.93 -11.98
C LEU A 135 -1.41 21.31 -12.07
N SER A 136 -2.05 22.28 -12.74
CA SER A 136 -1.52 23.65 -12.84
C SER A 136 -1.39 24.35 -11.49
N LYS A 137 -2.26 24.05 -10.51
CA LYS A 137 -2.13 24.59 -9.15
C LYS A 137 -1.01 23.89 -8.38
N PHE A 138 -0.85 22.59 -8.57
CA PHE A 138 0.23 21.85 -7.92
C PHE A 138 1.60 22.27 -8.44
N GLU A 139 1.74 22.51 -9.75
CA GLU A 139 3.01 22.94 -10.36
C GLU A 139 3.44 24.34 -9.89
N ASN A 140 2.50 25.28 -9.73
CA ASN A 140 2.81 26.65 -9.35
C ASN A 140 2.84 26.89 -7.83
N GLU A 141 1.92 26.28 -7.07
CA GLU A 141 1.72 26.57 -5.65
C GLU A 141 2.11 25.39 -4.74
N ARG A 142 2.41 24.21 -5.30
CA ARG A 142 2.58 22.94 -4.55
C ARG A 142 1.37 22.60 -3.66
N ILE A 143 0.17 23.01 -4.08
CA ILE A 143 -1.11 22.72 -3.42
C ILE A 143 -1.92 21.72 -4.22
N ILE A 144 -2.38 20.64 -3.57
CA ILE A 144 -3.22 19.62 -4.19
C ILE A 144 -4.69 20.05 -4.07
N ALA A 145 -5.19 20.71 -5.11
CA ALA A 145 -6.58 21.15 -5.20
C ALA A 145 -7.38 20.24 -6.16
N PHE A 146 -8.54 19.74 -5.72
CA PHE A 146 -9.32 18.76 -6.48
C PHE A 146 -10.80 18.78 -6.11
N VAL A 147 -11.64 18.29 -7.04
CA VAL A 147 -13.05 18.00 -6.78
C VAL A 147 -13.20 16.47 -6.74
N PRO A 148 -13.38 15.83 -5.56
CA PRO A 148 -13.30 14.38 -5.43
C PRO A 148 -14.44 13.66 -6.15
N PRO A 149 -14.17 12.53 -6.85
CA PRO A 149 -15.20 11.54 -7.13
C PRO A 149 -15.91 11.09 -5.85
N ASP A 150 -17.14 10.62 -5.98
CA ASP A 150 -17.90 10.07 -4.84
C ASP A 150 -17.47 8.63 -4.53
N GLY A 151 -17.39 8.30 -3.24
CA GLY A 151 -16.90 7.02 -2.74
C GLY A 151 -15.38 6.87 -2.81
N GLU A 152 -14.90 5.64 -2.89
CA GLU A 152 -13.47 5.30 -2.88
C GLU A 152 -12.80 5.54 -4.25
N PHE A 153 -11.62 6.16 -4.23
CA PHE A 153 -10.73 6.33 -5.37
C PHE A 153 -9.28 6.56 -4.92
N GLU A 154 -8.32 6.26 -5.78
CA GLU A 154 -6.92 6.61 -5.56
C GLU A 154 -6.68 8.08 -5.91
N LEU A 155 -6.29 8.90 -4.94
CA LEU A 155 -6.05 10.34 -5.13
C LEU A 155 -4.61 10.61 -5.60
N ILE A 156 -3.64 9.96 -4.98
CA ILE A 156 -2.20 10.17 -5.21
C ILE A 156 -1.47 8.84 -5.16
N SER A 157 -0.54 8.62 -6.07
CA SER A 157 0.55 7.65 -5.92
C SER A 157 1.87 8.40 -5.93
N TYR A 158 2.80 8.06 -5.03
CA TYR A 158 4.08 8.72 -4.94
C TYR A 158 5.21 7.72 -4.73
N ARG A 159 6.42 8.09 -5.16
CA ARG A 159 7.64 7.33 -4.90
C ARG A 159 8.66 8.16 -4.16
N ILE A 160 9.27 7.56 -3.14
CA ILE A 160 10.32 8.18 -2.34
C ILE A 160 11.47 7.18 -2.18
N PRO A 161 12.68 7.52 -2.65
CA PRO A 161 13.88 6.74 -2.34
C PRO A 161 14.21 6.95 -0.86
N VAL A 162 14.50 5.87 -0.13
CA VAL A 162 14.76 5.94 1.31
C VAL A 162 16.10 5.35 1.70
N GLN A 163 16.81 6.06 2.56
CA GLN A 163 18.03 5.58 3.22
C GLN A 163 17.73 5.36 4.70
N ILE A 164 17.04 4.27 4.98
CA ILE A 164 16.58 3.91 6.34
C ILE A 164 17.19 2.58 6.79
N ARG A 165 17.19 2.37 8.10
CA ARG A 165 17.45 1.04 8.65
C ARG A 165 16.28 0.11 8.31
N PRO A 166 16.53 -1.17 7.98
CA PRO A 166 15.49 -2.16 7.79
C PRO A 166 14.50 -2.21 8.95
N LEU A 167 13.20 -2.20 8.66
CA LEU A 167 12.15 -2.37 9.68
C LEU A 167 12.23 -3.74 10.37
N PHE A 168 12.69 -4.75 9.64
CA PHE A 168 12.98 -6.08 10.16
C PHE A 168 14.39 -6.49 9.75
N ASN A 169 15.09 -7.20 10.63
CA ASN A 169 16.27 -7.97 10.27
C ASN A 169 15.99 -9.45 10.52
N VAL A 170 16.41 -10.31 9.60
CA VAL A 170 16.27 -11.76 9.74
C VAL A 170 17.61 -12.40 9.47
N ASP A 171 18.24 -12.88 10.54
CA ASP A 171 19.49 -13.61 10.47
C ASP A 171 19.18 -15.11 10.47
N VAL A 172 19.69 -15.83 9.47
CA VAL A 172 19.51 -17.28 9.35
C VAL A 172 20.87 -17.96 9.40
N ILE A 173 20.99 -18.92 10.32
CA ILE A 173 22.17 -19.77 10.48
C ILE A 173 21.77 -21.18 10.04
N ILE A 174 22.48 -21.69 9.03
CA ILE A 174 22.27 -23.03 8.48
C ILE A 174 23.42 -23.91 8.97
N ASN A 175 23.09 -24.90 9.80
CA ASN A 175 24.03 -25.90 10.28
C ASN A 175 23.74 -27.23 9.61
N GLN A 176 24.68 -27.69 8.79
CA GLN A 176 24.61 -29.00 8.14
C GLN A 176 25.84 -29.82 8.56
N GLN A 177 25.75 -30.46 9.72
CA GLN A 177 26.83 -31.33 10.21
C GLN A 177 26.85 -32.70 9.53
N PHE A 178 25.68 -33.18 9.08
CA PHE A 178 25.52 -34.48 8.43
C PHE A 178 24.86 -34.31 7.05
N THR A 179 25.12 -35.24 6.12
CA THR A 179 24.50 -35.22 4.79
C THR A 179 22.98 -35.36 4.83
N ASN A 180 22.47 -36.06 5.85
CA ASN A 180 21.06 -36.46 5.93
C ASN A 180 20.22 -35.59 6.88
N LYS A 181 20.82 -34.54 7.46
CA LYS A 181 20.14 -33.67 8.44
C LYS A 181 20.61 -32.23 8.26
N ILE A 182 19.66 -31.32 8.18
CA ILE A 182 19.92 -29.88 8.15
C ILE A 182 19.17 -29.22 9.32
N GLU A 183 19.88 -28.37 10.04
CA GLU A 183 19.35 -27.57 11.14
C GLU A 183 19.37 -26.10 10.74
N ILE A 184 18.24 -25.42 10.87
CA ILE A 184 18.09 -24.02 10.50
C ILE A 184 17.64 -23.26 11.74
N MET A 185 18.43 -22.29 12.16
CA MET A 185 18.10 -21.36 13.22
C MET A 185 17.86 -19.98 12.61
N ALA A 186 16.66 -19.44 12.80
CA ALA A 186 16.26 -18.14 12.31
C ALA A 186 16.01 -17.20 13.47
N LYS A 187 16.52 -15.99 13.35
CA LYS A 187 16.44 -14.92 14.33
C LYS A 187 15.86 -13.69 13.66
N ALA A 188 14.63 -13.33 14.02
CA ALA A 188 13.93 -12.18 13.48
C ALA A 188 13.87 -11.06 14.51
N ARG A 189 14.28 -9.85 14.13
CA ARG A 189 14.26 -8.64 14.97
C ARG A 189 13.48 -7.53 14.27
N SER A 190 12.61 -6.84 14.99
CA SER A 190 11.98 -5.60 14.55
C SER A 190 12.80 -4.38 14.99
N ASN A 191 12.91 -3.37 14.12
CA ASN A 191 13.67 -2.13 14.37
C ASN A 191 12.79 -0.87 14.26
N PHE A 192 11.47 -1.02 14.26
CA PHE A 192 10.54 0.10 14.43
C PHE A 192 10.21 0.30 15.91
N LYS A 193 9.64 1.47 16.23
CA LYS A 193 9.37 1.93 17.60
C LYS A 193 8.62 0.87 18.42
N GLU A 194 9.04 0.68 19.68
CA GLU A 194 8.43 -0.26 20.64
C GLU A 194 6.90 -0.11 20.79
N LYS A 195 6.39 1.13 20.71
CA LYS A 195 4.95 1.43 20.81
C LYS A 195 4.13 0.98 19.59
N SER A 196 4.79 0.69 18.49
CA SER A 196 4.16 0.18 17.27
C SER A 196 4.25 -1.34 17.26
N SER A 197 3.28 -1.99 16.63
CA SER A 197 3.29 -3.43 16.40
C SER A 197 2.93 -3.69 14.95
N ALA A 198 3.57 -4.71 14.37
CA ALA A 198 3.20 -5.22 13.07
C ALA A 198 2.16 -6.33 13.23
N SER A 199 1.15 -6.34 12.37
CA SER A 199 0.11 -7.33 12.27
C SER A 199 0.41 -8.30 11.13
N ASP A 200 -0.01 -9.55 11.32
CA ASP A 200 0.04 -10.62 10.31
C ASP A 200 1.41 -10.73 9.62
N VAL A 201 2.47 -10.75 10.43
CA VAL A 201 3.85 -10.87 9.92
C VAL A 201 4.11 -12.30 9.51
N ILE A 202 4.58 -12.49 8.27
CA ILE A 202 4.94 -13.79 7.73
C ILE A 202 6.37 -13.71 7.19
N ILE A 203 7.22 -14.61 7.66
CA ILE A 203 8.61 -14.72 7.22
C ILE A 203 8.76 -16.02 6.45
N TYR A 204 9.12 -15.93 5.17
CA TYR A 204 9.40 -17.06 4.31
C TYR A 204 10.91 -17.29 4.23
N ILE A 205 11.38 -18.37 4.84
CA ILE A 205 12.80 -18.75 4.83
C ILE A 205 12.96 -19.93 3.87
N PRO A 206 13.64 -19.77 2.72
CA PRO A 206 13.83 -20.84 1.76
C PRO A 206 14.57 -22.03 2.37
N ILE A 207 14.19 -23.25 1.98
CA ILE A 207 14.84 -24.50 2.40
C ILE A 207 15.09 -25.41 1.19
N PRO A 208 15.88 -26.49 1.33
CA PRO A 208 16.05 -27.46 0.26
C PRO A 208 14.72 -28.04 -0.23
N GLU A 209 14.58 -28.20 -1.55
CA GLU A 209 13.38 -28.77 -2.21
C GLU A 209 13.07 -30.21 -1.75
N ASP A 210 14.11 -30.95 -1.36
CA ASP A 210 14.06 -32.34 -0.94
C ASP A 210 13.97 -32.50 0.58
N ALA A 211 13.74 -31.40 1.33
CA ALA A 211 13.59 -31.43 2.78
C ALA A 211 12.35 -32.24 3.21
N GLN A 212 12.56 -33.18 4.12
CA GLN A 212 11.54 -34.09 4.64
C GLN A 212 11.44 -34.00 6.17
N LYS A 213 10.27 -34.42 6.70
CA LYS A 213 10.01 -34.54 8.15
C LYS A 213 10.41 -33.27 8.92
N PRO A 214 9.73 -32.13 8.67
CA PRO A 214 10.04 -30.89 9.33
C PRO A 214 9.69 -30.96 10.84
N GLU A 215 10.66 -30.63 11.67
CA GLU A 215 10.48 -30.47 13.12
C GLU A 215 10.75 -29.00 13.47
N PHE A 216 9.75 -28.31 14.00
CA PHE A 216 9.83 -26.90 14.35
C PHE A 216 9.82 -26.71 15.86
N ASN A 217 10.66 -25.80 16.35
CA ASN A 217 10.68 -25.34 17.73
C ASN A 217 10.70 -23.80 17.73
N CYS A 218 9.56 -23.20 18.08
CA CYS A 218 9.41 -21.76 18.22
C CYS A 218 8.64 -21.44 19.50
N GLN A 219 9.15 -20.50 20.30
CA GLN A 219 8.45 -19.99 21.47
C GLN A 219 7.34 -19.01 21.09
N PHE A 220 7.56 -18.26 20.01
CA PHE A 220 6.66 -17.23 19.51
C PHE A 220 6.39 -17.43 18.02
N GLY A 221 5.16 -17.13 17.62
CA GLY A 221 4.67 -17.40 16.28
C GLY A 221 4.40 -18.89 16.02
N LYS A 222 4.03 -19.21 14.79
CA LYS A 222 3.77 -20.56 14.31
C LYS A 222 4.62 -20.81 13.07
N ALA A 223 5.45 -21.85 13.10
CA ALA A 223 6.23 -22.27 11.93
C ALA A 223 5.55 -23.46 11.25
N ILE A 224 5.41 -23.38 9.93
CA ILE A 224 4.83 -24.43 9.07
C ILE A 224 5.72 -24.59 7.85
N TYR A 225 5.84 -25.82 7.34
CA TYR A 225 6.48 -26.04 6.05
C TYR A 225 5.50 -25.69 4.93
N ALA A 226 5.83 -24.66 4.14
CA ALA A 226 5.09 -24.24 2.95
C ALA A 226 5.69 -24.92 1.72
N THR A 227 5.17 -26.10 1.37
CA THR A 227 5.67 -26.93 0.26
C THR A 227 5.56 -26.21 -1.08
N GLU A 228 4.52 -25.39 -1.27
CA GLU A 228 4.26 -24.62 -2.49
C GLU A 228 5.31 -23.53 -2.75
N LYS A 229 6.00 -23.05 -1.71
CA LYS A 229 7.06 -22.04 -1.79
C LYS A 229 8.46 -22.61 -1.47
N GLU A 230 8.57 -23.92 -1.19
CA GLU A 230 9.80 -24.57 -0.73
C GLU A 230 10.47 -23.81 0.41
N ALA A 231 9.66 -23.37 1.39
CA ALA A 231 10.10 -22.47 2.44
C ALA A 231 9.45 -22.80 3.79
N ILE A 232 10.11 -22.39 4.87
CA ILE A 232 9.48 -22.28 6.18
C ILE A 232 8.65 -21.02 6.19
N LYS A 233 7.37 -21.15 6.51
CA LYS A 233 6.46 -20.05 6.77
C LYS A 233 6.39 -19.83 8.28
N TRP A 234 7.00 -18.76 8.77
CA TRP A 234 6.96 -18.39 10.19
C TRP A 234 5.99 -17.21 10.39
N GLU A 235 4.85 -17.50 11.00
CA GLU A 235 3.71 -16.58 11.11
C GLU A 235 3.60 -15.98 12.52
N PHE A 236 3.34 -14.68 12.60
CA PHE A 236 3.02 -13.95 13.83
C PHE A 236 1.75 -13.14 13.61
N LYS A 237 0.75 -13.30 14.48
CA LYS A 237 -0.42 -12.41 14.48
C LYS A 237 -0.05 -10.98 14.84
N THR A 238 0.87 -10.83 15.80
CA THR A 238 1.40 -9.55 16.27
C THR A 238 2.89 -9.70 16.51
N PHE A 239 3.66 -8.77 15.97
CA PHE A 239 5.10 -8.65 16.17
C PHE A 239 5.38 -7.25 16.75
N GLU A 240 5.78 -7.18 18.01
CA GLU A 240 6.06 -5.91 18.71
C GLU A 240 7.33 -5.23 18.18
N GLY A 241 7.40 -3.90 18.25
CA GLY A 241 8.60 -3.15 17.88
C GLY A 241 9.76 -3.39 18.85
N GLU A 242 11.00 -3.27 18.35
CA GLU A 242 12.24 -3.50 19.09
C GLU A 242 12.32 -4.87 19.81
N ARG A 243 11.59 -5.86 19.31
CA ARG A 243 11.61 -7.24 19.81
C ARG A 243 12.42 -8.15 18.91
N GLU A 244 12.82 -9.26 19.50
CA GLU A 244 13.56 -10.31 18.84
C GLU A 244 12.95 -11.66 19.19
N TYR A 245 12.71 -12.46 18.16
CA TYR A 245 12.22 -13.82 18.29
C TYR A 245 13.17 -14.79 17.58
N VAL A 246 13.23 -16.01 18.10
CA VAL A 246 14.08 -17.08 17.57
C VAL A 246 13.21 -18.30 17.29
N MET A 247 13.49 -18.96 16.17
CA MET A 247 12.94 -20.24 15.78
C MET A 247 14.07 -21.17 15.37
N SER A 248 13.99 -22.42 15.78
CA SER A 248 14.87 -23.49 15.30
C SER A 248 14.03 -24.54 14.60
N SER A 249 14.62 -25.13 13.56
CA SER A 249 13.98 -26.17 12.78
C SER A 249 14.99 -27.21 12.34
N THR A 250 14.53 -28.44 12.21
CA THR A 250 15.32 -29.58 11.77
C THR A 250 14.58 -30.26 10.62
N PHE A 251 15.31 -30.58 9.56
CA PHE A 251 14.80 -31.36 8.44
C PHE A 251 15.71 -32.55 8.18
N LYS A 252 15.12 -33.65 7.73
CA LYS A 252 15.84 -34.79 7.19
C LYS A 252 16.00 -34.61 5.69
N LEU A 253 17.19 -34.92 5.20
CA LEU A 253 17.53 -34.90 3.78
C LEU A 253 17.69 -36.33 3.28
N PRO A 254 17.26 -36.64 2.04
CA PRO A 254 17.55 -37.91 1.39
C PRO A 254 19.06 -38.15 1.25
N THR A 255 19.49 -39.41 1.33
CA THR A 255 20.89 -39.80 1.12
C THR A 255 21.36 -39.53 -0.31
N VAL A 256 20.44 -39.63 -1.29
CA VAL A 256 20.70 -39.26 -2.68
C VAL A 256 20.44 -37.77 -2.84
N GLU A 257 21.46 -37.01 -3.23
CA GLU A 257 21.38 -35.56 -3.41
C GLU A 257 20.67 -35.20 -4.72
N SER A 258 19.71 -34.28 -4.66
CA SER A 258 19.07 -33.72 -5.85
C SER A 258 20.01 -32.75 -6.56
N VAL A 259 19.88 -32.67 -7.88
CA VAL A 259 20.61 -31.69 -8.69
C VAL A 259 20.07 -30.30 -8.35
N GLY A 260 20.85 -29.52 -7.59
CA GLY A 260 20.44 -28.19 -7.17
C GLY A 260 19.94 -28.09 -5.72
N ARG A 261 20.18 -29.10 -4.87
CA ARG A 261 19.88 -29.05 -3.42
C ARG A 261 20.30 -27.75 -2.74
N ASN A 262 21.41 -27.14 -3.15
CA ASN A 262 21.95 -25.90 -2.57
C ASN A 262 21.36 -24.60 -3.16
N ASN A 263 20.49 -24.67 -4.17
CA ASN A 263 19.92 -23.51 -4.85
C ASN A 263 19.09 -22.64 -3.89
N PHE A 264 18.50 -23.23 -2.85
CA PHE A 264 17.77 -22.48 -1.82
C PHE A 264 18.62 -21.38 -1.17
N LYS A 265 19.95 -21.56 -1.04
CA LYS A 265 20.88 -20.55 -0.47
C LYS A 265 20.97 -19.27 -1.31
N GLN A 266 20.57 -19.34 -2.58
CA GLN A 266 20.52 -18.17 -3.47
C GLN A 266 19.14 -17.49 -3.45
N LYS A 267 18.10 -18.17 -2.95
CA LYS A 267 16.76 -17.59 -2.80
C LYS A 267 16.78 -16.64 -1.59
N PRO A 268 16.22 -15.42 -1.71
CA PRO A 268 16.11 -14.51 -0.59
C PRO A 268 15.01 -14.95 0.38
N ILE A 269 15.14 -14.55 1.63
CA ILE A 269 14.04 -14.54 2.60
C ILE A 269 13.07 -13.45 2.17
N VAL A 270 11.77 -13.77 2.17
CA VAL A 270 10.70 -12.83 1.81
C VAL A 270 9.85 -12.57 3.05
N MET A 271 9.47 -11.32 3.28
CA MET A 271 8.61 -10.95 4.39
C MET A 271 7.32 -10.29 3.93
N GLU A 272 6.24 -10.65 4.59
CA GLU A 272 4.94 -9.99 4.50
C GLU A 272 4.61 -9.40 5.87
N PHE A 273 4.13 -8.15 5.93
CA PHE A 273 3.77 -7.48 7.18
C PHE A 273 2.87 -6.27 6.93
N GLU A 274 2.10 -5.89 7.94
CA GLU A 274 1.37 -4.62 7.99
C GLU A 274 1.63 -3.91 9.33
N ILE A 275 1.98 -2.64 9.31
CA ILE A 275 2.16 -1.81 10.52
C ILE A 275 1.12 -0.69 10.49
N PRO A 276 0.04 -0.79 11.29
CA PRO A 276 -0.96 0.26 11.37
C PRO A 276 -0.44 1.49 12.12
N TYR A 277 -0.99 2.65 11.78
CA TYR A 277 -0.66 3.96 12.35
C TYR A 277 0.83 4.33 12.26
N TYR A 278 1.50 3.85 11.20
CA TYR A 278 2.93 4.05 11.00
C TYR A 278 3.21 4.50 9.56
N THR A 279 4.11 5.47 9.42
CA THR A 279 4.73 5.87 8.15
C THR A 279 6.24 5.74 8.27
N VAL A 280 6.87 5.21 7.23
CA VAL A 280 8.31 5.02 7.18
C VAL A 280 8.98 6.31 6.74
N THR A 281 8.39 7.02 5.79
CA THR A 281 8.89 8.30 5.25
C THR A 281 8.69 9.46 6.21
N GLY A 282 7.71 9.34 7.12
CA GLY A 282 7.17 10.47 7.87
C GLY A 282 6.10 11.25 7.10
N PHE A 283 5.47 10.66 6.06
CA PHE A 283 4.40 11.32 5.31
C PHE A 283 3.30 11.77 6.24
N GLN A 284 2.89 13.03 6.09
CA GLN A 284 1.91 13.65 6.94
C GLN A 284 0.96 14.51 6.13
N VAL A 285 -0.32 14.20 6.27
CA VAL A 285 -1.40 15.11 5.90
C VAL A 285 -1.48 16.22 6.95
N ARG A 286 -1.17 17.45 6.54
CA ARG A 286 -1.19 18.63 7.42
C ARG A 286 -2.59 19.19 7.59
N TYR A 287 -3.32 19.28 6.50
CA TYR A 287 -4.71 19.73 6.50
C TYR A 287 -5.44 19.21 5.26
N LEU A 288 -6.76 19.09 5.39
CA LEU A 288 -7.67 18.90 4.27
C LEU A 288 -8.79 19.93 4.41
N LYS A 289 -8.78 20.95 3.56
CA LYS A 289 -9.82 21.98 3.52
C LYS A 289 -10.89 21.59 2.52
N ILE A 290 -12.15 21.71 2.90
CA ILE A 290 -13.31 21.34 2.07
C ILE A 290 -14.20 22.59 1.99
N GLU A 291 -14.44 23.07 0.79
CA GLU A 291 -15.27 24.25 0.52
C GLU A 291 -16.40 23.85 -0.45
N ASP A 292 -17.65 23.96 -0.02
CA ASP A 292 -18.83 23.79 -0.88
C ASP A 292 -19.72 25.03 -0.77
N LYS A 293 -20.47 25.35 -1.84
CA LYS A 293 -21.39 26.49 -1.88
C LYS A 293 -22.46 26.45 -0.79
N SER A 294 -22.83 25.24 -0.36
CA SER A 294 -23.83 25.02 0.69
C SER A 294 -23.29 25.28 2.10
N GLY A 295 -21.96 25.43 2.26
CA GLY A 295 -21.33 25.78 3.54
C GLY A 295 -21.50 24.75 4.65
N TYR A 296 -21.72 23.47 4.31
CA TYR A 296 -21.87 22.43 5.33
C TYR A 296 -20.55 22.17 6.08
N ASN A 297 -20.65 21.69 7.31
CA ASN A 297 -19.49 21.22 8.06
C ASN A 297 -19.13 19.79 7.62
N SER A 298 -17.83 19.52 7.50
CA SER A 298 -17.30 18.22 7.06
C SER A 298 -16.25 17.70 8.02
N GLN A 299 -16.18 16.38 8.21
CA GLN A 299 -15.20 15.73 9.08
C GLN A 299 -14.17 14.95 8.26
N PRO A 300 -12.92 15.46 8.14
CA PRO A 300 -11.84 14.73 7.50
C PRO A 300 -11.18 13.75 8.49
N TRP A 301 -10.92 12.54 8.01
CA TRP A 301 -10.22 11.50 8.75
C TRP A 301 -8.98 11.06 7.98
N VAL A 302 -7.92 10.70 8.69
CA VAL A 302 -6.71 10.12 8.08
C VAL A 302 -6.21 8.96 8.91
N ARG A 303 -5.81 7.88 8.25
CA ARG A 303 -5.00 6.81 8.85
C ARG A 303 -3.80 6.50 7.97
N TYR A 304 -2.78 5.98 8.62
CA TYR A 304 -1.51 5.64 8.00
C TYR A 304 -1.24 4.16 8.19
N VAL A 305 -0.81 3.47 7.15
CA VAL A 305 -0.51 2.05 7.20
C VAL A 305 0.74 1.79 6.36
N THR A 306 1.73 1.14 6.96
CA THR A 306 2.89 0.65 6.22
C THR A 306 2.72 -0.83 5.93
N ARG A 307 3.01 -1.26 4.70
CA ARG A 307 2.99 -2.66 4.26
C ARG A 307 4.31 -3.02 3.62
N ASN A 308 4.60 -4.30 3.50
CA ASN A 308 5.66 -4.74 2.61
C ASN A 308 5.26 -4.49 1.15
N GLY A 309 6.23 -4.07 0.34
CA GLY A 309 6.23 -4.37 -1.08
C GLY A 309 7.15 -5.57 -1.31
N GLU A 310 8.17 -5.42 -2.13
CA GLU A 310 9.23 -6.40 -2.31
C GLU A 310 10.25 -6.30 -1.18
N TYR A 311 10.00 -6.99 -0.07
CA TYR A 311 10.91 -7.02 1.09
C TYR A 311 11.72 -8.32 1.10
N GLN A 312 12.98 -8.24 0.66
CA GLN A 312 13.85 -9.38 0.42
C GLN A 312 15.18 -9.27 1.18
N ILE A 313 15.57 -10.35 1.87
CA ILE A 313 16.86 -10.45 2.57
C ILE A 313 17.65 -11.61 1.96
N ARG A 314 18.81 -11.32 1.37
CA ARG A 314 19.67 -12.37 0.80
C ARG A 314 20.28 -13.21 1.92
N MET A 315 20.12 -14.52 1.84
CA MET A 315 20.71 -15.45 2.80
C MET A 315 22.23 -15.56 2.61
N ASN A 316 22.94 -15.81 3.71
CA ASN A 316 24.38 -16.09 3.70
C ASN A 316 24.70 -17.34 2.88
#